data_AF-A0A661ZA61-F1
#
_entry.id   AF-A0A661ZA61-F1
#
_cell.length_a   1.000
_cell.length_b   1.000
_cell.length_c   1.000
_cell.angle_alpha   90.00
_cell.angle_beta   90.00
_cell.angle_gamma   90.00
#
_symmetry.space_group_name_H-M   'P 1'
#
loop_
_entity.id
_entity.type
_entity.pdbx_description
1 polymer ?
#
loop_
_entity_poly.entity_id
_entity_poly.type
_entity_poly.pdbx_seq_one_letter_code
_entity_poly.pdbx_strand_id
1 'polypeptide(L)'
;MSSKINVLVFGVLIAMVLFSCQPNKKAEQKEEPLNVVLITLDDMGYGTTGVEGCTVPGITPYIDKLASEGITFTRGFVMSPMCGPSRAAILSGRYPHCSGMMGHGNQPPALWEEPVVKTSSISTYLHDNGYTTGAILKLRRSKYLNTWDTEYHEFPFGVGYHDRNPKSFYTRTKDFI
;
A
#
# COMPACT_ATOMS: atom_id res chain seq x y z
N MET A 1 29.26 -50.31 -46.86
CA MET A 1 28.68 -50.28 -45.49
C MET A 1 29.06 -49.02 -44.69
N SER A 2 30.21 -48.38 -44.92
CA SER A 2 30.68 -47.22 -44.13
C SER A 2 29.87 -45.92 -44.30
N SER A 3 29.33 -45.59 -45.48
CA SER A 3 28.62 -44.29 -45.67
C SER A 3 27.28 -44.19 -44.94
N LYS A 4 26.56 -45.32 -44.74
CA LYS A 4 25.29 -45.34 -43.99
C LYS A 4 25.50 -45.07 -42.50
N ILE A 5 26.65 -45.49 -41.95
CA ILE A 5 27.02 -45.25 -40.54
C ILE A 5 27.34 -43.77 -40.32
N ASN A 6 28.06 -43.13 -41.24
CA ASN A 6 28.40 -41.71 -41.13
C ASN A 6 27.15 -40.81 -41.21
N VAL A 7 26.17 -41.14 -42.06
CA VAL A 7 24.89 -40.41 -42.14
C VAL A 7 24.08 -40.56 -40.86
N LEU A 8 24.06 -41.76 -40.25
CA LEU A 8 23.38 -41.99 -38.98
C LEU A 8 24.03 -41.21 -37.83
N VAL A 9 25.37 -41.23 -37.74
CA VAL A 9 26.13 -40.49 -36.72
C VAL A 9 25.93 -38.98 -36.85
N PHE A 10 25.93 -38.45 -38.07
CA PHE A 10 25.70 -37.02 -38.30
C PHE A 10 24.26 -36.60 -37.96
N GLY A 11 23.28 -37.45 -38.28
CA GLY A 11 21.88 -37.24 -37.89
C GLY A 11 21.67 -37.22 -36.38
N VAL A 12 22.34 -38.12 -35.65
CA VAL A 12 22.28 -38.17 -34.18
C VAL A 12 22.96 -36.94 -33.55
N LEU A 13 24.10 -36.49 -34.08
CA LEU A 13 24.77 -35.28 -33.61
C LEU A 13 23.92 -34.02 -33.81
N ILE A 14 23.26 -33.89 -34.97
CA ILE A 14 22.33 -32.78 -35.23
C ILE A 14 21.14 -32.84 -34.26
N ALA A 15 20.57 -34.02 -34.02
CA ALA A 15 19.46 -34.18 -33.08
C ALA A 15 19.86 -33.82 -31.64
N MET A 16 21.07 -34.17 -31.19
CA MET A 16 21.58 -33.79 -29.87
C MET A 16 21.79 -32.29 -29.73
N VAL A 17 22.32 -31.61 -30.77
CA VAL A 17 22.47 -30.15 -30.77
C VAL A 17 21.10 -29.46 -30.72
N LEU A 18 20.12 -29.96 -31.48
CA LEU A 18 18.76 -29.41 -31.47
C LEU A 18 18.03 -29.63 -30.13
N PHE A 19 18.27 -30.75 -29.44
CA PHE A 19 17.72 -30.98 -28.10
C PHE A 19 18.41 -30.12 -27.03
N SER A 20 19.71 -29.84 -27.18
CA SER A 20 20.48 -29.02 -26.24
C SER A 20 20.19 -27.52 -26.35
N CYS A 21 19.59 -27.06 -27.44
CA CYS A 21 19.19 -25.67 -27.65
C CYS A 21 17.73 -25.38 -27.26
N GLN A 22 17.04 -26.28 -26.54
CA GLN A 22 15.76 -25.91 -25.97
C GLN A 22 15.98 -24.79 -24.95
N PRO A 23 15.33 -23.62 -25.11
CA PRO A 23 15.41 -22.56 -24.13
C PRO A 23 14.96 -23.14 -22.81
N ASN A 24 15.88 -23.16 -21.84
CA ASN A 24 15.60 -23.62 -20.49
C ASN A 24 14.48 -22.71 -19.97
N LYS A 25 13.23 -23.19 -20.03
CA LYS A 25 12.10 -22.55 -19.39
C LYS A 25 12.39 -22.68 -17.90
N LYS A 26 13.20 -21.76 -17.37
CA LYS A 26 13.12 -21.42 -15.95
C LYS A 26 11.63 -21.17 -15.74
N ALA A 27 11.00 -22.03 -14.95
CA ALA A 27 9.68 -21.76 -14.45
C ALA A 27 9.77 -20.34 -13.88
N GLU A 28 9.10 -19.39 -14.51
CA GLU A 28 8.94 -18.06 -13.98
C GLU A 28 8.19 -18.30 -12.69
N GLN A 29 8.95 -18.35 -11.59
CA GLN A 29 8.39 -18.47 -10.26
C GLN A 29 7.63 -17.18 -10.09
N LYS A 30 6.32 -17.24 -10.36
CA LYS A 30 5.42 -16.12 -10.21
C LYS A 30 5.55 -15.68 -8.77
N GLU A 31 6.32 -14.63 -8.52
CA GLU A 31 6.45 -14.10 -7.18
C GLU A 31 5.05 -13.68 -6.76
N GLU A 32 4.57 -14.30 -5.68
CA GLU A 32 3.28 -13.93 -5.13
C GLU A 32 3.35 -12.44 -4.74
N PRO A 33 2.36 -11.63 -5.15
CA PRO A 33 2.38 -10.21 -4.88
C PRO A 33 2.46 -9.96 -3.36
N LEU A 34 3.30 -9.00 -2.96
CA LEU A 34 3.42 -8.62 -1.56
C LEU A 34 2.15 -7.91 -1.07
N ASN A 35 1.74 -8.21 0.16
CA ASN A 35 0.70 -7.45 0.85
C ASN A 35 1.22 -6.06 1.24
N VAL A 36 0.40 -5.04 1.06
CA VAL A 36 0.73 -3.65 1.41
C VAL A 36 -0.14 -3.21 2.58
N VAL A 37 0.50 -2.79 3.68
CA VAL A 37 -0.18 -2.27 4.87
C VAL A 37 0.28 -0.84 5.12
N LEU A 38 -0.65 0.12 4.99
CA LEU A 38 -0.42 1.53 5.30
C LEU A 38 -1.04 1.87 6.66
N ILE A 39 -0.20 2.20 7.64
CA ILE A 39 -0.64 2.63 8.98
C ILE A 39 -0.39 4.14 9.10
N THR A 40 -1.43 4.91 9.42
CA THR A 40 -1.33 6.36 9.67
C THR A 40 -1.80 6.69 11.08
N LEU A 41 -1.07 7.55 11.78
CA LEU A 41 -1.45 8.08 13.08
C LEU A 41 -1.85 9.55 12.90
N ASP A 42 -3.06 9.91 13.32
CA ASP A 42 -3.58 11.26 13.18
C ASP A 42 -3.07 12.15 14.32
N ASP A 43 -2.65 13.38 13.98
CA ASP A 43 -2.10 14.37 14.91
C ASP A 43 -0.87 13.90 15.74
N MET A 44 -0.14 12.87 15.29
CA MET A 44 1.12 12.47 15.91
C MET A 44 2.24 13.44 15.51
N GLY A 45 2.82 14.13 16.50
CA GLY A 45 3.94 15.04 16.30
C GLY A 45 5.29 14.32 16.26
N TYR A 46 6.27 14.94 15.59
CA TYR A 46 7.66 14.48 15.60
C TYR A 46 8.27 14.59 17.00
N GLY A 47 9.01 13.57 17.45
CA GLY A 47 9.62 13.51 18.78
C GLY A 47 8.72 12.88 19.84
N THR A 48 7.58 12.31 19.45
CA THR A 48 6.63 11.66 20.38
C THR A 48 6.87 10.17 20.54
N THR A 49 7.69 9.58 19.67
CA THR A 49 8.08 8.16 19.73
C THR A 49 9.49 7.96 20.28
N GLY A 50 9.78 6.76 20.81
CA GLY A 50 11.10 6.40 21.31
C GLY A 50 12.18 6.50 20.22
N VAL A 51 11.88 6.00 19.02
CA VAL A 51 12.78 6.10 17.84
C VAL A 51 13.07 7.55 17.40
N GLU A 52 12.18 8.50 17.71
CA GLU A 52 12.41 9.94 17.44
C GLU A 52 13.10 10.68 18.60
N GLY A 53 13.45 9.99 19.70
CA GLY A 53 14.18 10.56 20.84
C GLY A 53 13.28 10.99 22.01
N CYS A 54 12.04 10.53 22.09
CA CYS A 54 11.21 10.74 23.28
C CYS A 54 11.87 10.13 24.53
N THR A 55 11.97 10.90 25.62
CA THR A 55 12.68 10.49 26.84
C THR A 55 11.84 9.63 27.79
N VAL A 56 10.56 9.43 27.49
CA VAL A 56 9.67 8.59 28.31
C VAL A 56 10.02 7.12 28.08
N PRO A 57 10.49 6.38 29.10
CA PRO A 57 10.94 5.00 28.91
C PRO A 57 9.82 4.10 28.41
N GLY A 58 10.07 3.37 27.32
CA GLY A 58 9.14 2.38 26.78
C GLY A 58 7.81 2.97 26.29
N ILE A 59 7.81 4.21 25.79
CA ILE A 59 6.59 4.88 25.33
C ILE A 59 5.96 4.22 24.09
N THR A 60 6.79 3.72 23.16
CA THR A 60 6.33 3.15 21.88
C THR A 60 7.05 1.87 21.48
N PRO A 61 7.09 0.82 22.33
CA PRO A 61 7.95 -0.34 22.14
C PRO A 61 7.69 -1.11 20.84
N TYR A 62 6.44 -1.11 20.36
CA TYR A 62 6.08 -1.75 19.08
C TYR A 62 6.45 -0.91 17.85
N ILE A 63 6.40 0.42 17.93
CA ILE A 63 6.86 1.30 16.85
C ILE A 63 8.39 1.24 16.78
N ASP A 64 9.06 1.26 17.94
CA ASP A 64 10.52 1.18 18.02
C ASP A 64 11.03 -0.16 17.46
N LYS A 65 10.32 -1.27 17.76
CA LYS A 65 10.59 -2.59 17.15
C LYS A 65 10.41 -2.55 15.63
N LEU A 66 9.30 -2.02 15.13
CA LEU A 66 9.05 -1.91 13.69
C LEU A 66 10.14 -1.10 12.98
N ALA A 67 10.56 0.01 13.58
CA ALA A 67 11.65 0.84 13.06
C ALA A 67 13.00 0.10 13.03
N SER A 68 13.27 -0.79 14.00
CA SER A 68 14.49 -1.60 14.04
C SER A 68 14.56 -2.71 12.98
N GLU A 69 13.40 -3.14 12.47
CA GLU A 69 13.27 -4.19 11.45
C GLU A 69 13.16 -3.62 10.02
N GLY A 70 13.17 -2.29 9.87
CA GLY A 70 12.91 -1.61 8.61
C GLY A 70 13.77 -0.37 8.38
N ILE A 71 13.22 0.56 7.59
CA ILE A 71 13.87 1.82 7.24
C ILE A 71 13.10 2.97 7.88
N THR A 72 13.81 3.83 8.60
CA THR A 72 13.25 5.04 9.22
C THR A 72 13.61 6.28 8.40
N PHE A 73 12.60 7.03 7.96
CA PHE A 73 12.79 8.31 7.29
C PHE A 73 12.78 9.46 8.29
N THR A 74 13.96 9.99 8.63
CA THR A 74 14.12 11.10 9.60
C THR A 74 13.73 12.48 9.04
N ARG A 75 13.37 12.54 7.76
CA ARG A 75 12.99 13.76 7.03
C ARG A 75 11.72 13.54 6.20
N GLY A 76 10.71 12.91 6.80
CA GLY A 76 9.37 12.77 6.22
C GLY A 76 8.52 14.02 6.47
N PHE A 77 7.95 14.60 5.41
CA PHE A 77 7.09 15.78 5.51
C PHE A 77 5.70 15.51 4.93
N VAL A 78 4.68 16.02 5.60
CA VAL A 78 3.30 16.01 5.07
C VAL A 78 3.10 17.17 4.10
N MET A 79 2.28 16.96 3.07
CA MET A 79 1.95 18.01 2.10
C MET A 79 0.99 19.08 2.66
N SER A 80 0.33 18.76 3.77
CA SER A 80 -0.54 19.67 4.49
C SER A 80 -0.60 19.26 5.96
N PRO A 81 -0.59 20.21 6.92
CA PRO A 81 -0.81 19.90 8.33
C PRO A 81 -2.29 19.57 8.63
N MET A 82 -3.17 19.57 7.63
CA MET A 82 -4.59 19.26 7.79
C MET A 82 -4.91 17.81 7.41
N CYS A 83 -5.70 17.14 8.25
CA CYS A 83 -5.97 15.71 8.12
C CYS A 83 -6.55 15.28 6.74
N GLY A 84 -7.52 16.00 6.18
CA GLY A 84 -8.11 15.69 4.86
C GLY A 84 -7.12 15.82 3.70
N PRO A 85 -6.56 17.03 3.47
CA PRO A 85 -5.53 17.26 2.46
C PRO A 85 -4.29 16.36 2.60
N SER A 86 -3.83 16.09 3.83
CA SER A 86 -2.70 15.20 4.08
C SER A 86 -2.97 13.77 3.60
N ARG A 87 -4.11 13.18 3.99
CA ARG A 87 -4.51 11.84 3.52
C ARG A 87 -4.75 11.79 2.02
N ALA A 88 -5.36 12.83 1.45
CA ALA A 88 -5.56 12.90 0.00
C ALA A 88 -4.21 12.91 -0.74
N ALA A 89 -3.21 13.62 -0.23
CA ALA A 89 -1.87 13.63 -0.81
C ALA A 89 -1.18 12.26 -0.72
N ILE A 90 -1.29 11.58 0.43
CA ILE A 90 -0.76 10.22 0.61
C ILE A 90 -1.38 9.24 -0.39
N LEU A 91 -2.71 9.27 -0.53
CA LEU A 91 -3.43 8.29 -1.35
C LEU A 91 -3.32 8.58 -2.86
N SER A 92 -3.29 9.86 -3.26
CA SER A 92 -3.23 10.24 -4.68
C SER A 92 -1.80 10.47 -5.22
N GLY A 93 -0.81 10.59 -4.34
CA GLY A 93 0.55 11.01 -4.71
C GLY A 93 0.63 12.45 -5.25
N ARG A 94 -0.39 13.28 -4.99
CA ARG A 94 -0.50 14.65 -5.54
C ARG A 94 -0.53 15.72 -4.46
N TYR A 95 -0.03 16.91 -4.82
CA TYR A 95 -0.20 18.10 -3.99
C TYR A 95 -1.70 18.41 -3.79
N PRO A 96 -2.09 19.01 -2.65
CA PRO A 96 -3.48 19.41 -2.37
C PRO A 96 -4.17 20.18 -3.51
N HIS A 97 -3.45 21.09 -4.17
CA HIS A 97 -4.01 21.90 -5.27
C HIS A 97 -4.23 21.10 -6.56
N CYS A 98 -3.56 19.96 -6.72
CA CYS A 98 -3.76 19.05 -7.84
C CYS A 98 -4.82 17.97 -7.54
N SER A 99 -5.01 17.59 -6.28
CA SER A 99 -6.04 16.63 -5.88
C SER A 99 -7.42 17.28 -5.64
N GLY A 100 -7.47 18.61 -5.54
CA GLY A 100 -8.67 19.38 -5.22
C GLY A 100 -8.99 19.42 -3.72
N MET A 101 -8.29 18.65 -2.89
CA MET A 101 -8.49 18.62 -1.44
C MET A 101 -7.62 19.67 -0.74
N MET A 102 -8.07 20.92 -0.73
CA MET A 102 -7.29 22.06 -0.22
C MET A 102 -7.46 22.35 1.27
N GLY A 103 -8.52 21.87 1.94
CA GLY A 103 -8.73 22.17 3.35
C GLY A 103 -9.90 21.46 4.02
N HIS A 104 -10.38 22.06 5.12
CA HIS A 104 -11.58 21.64 5.84
C HIS A 104 -12.66 22.72 5.75
N GLY A 105 -13.92 22.36 5.49
CA GLY A 105 -15.06 23.27 5.57
C GLY A 105 -15.70 23.62 4.22
N ASN A 106 -16.62 24.59 4.24
CA ASN A 106 -17.32 25.13 3.07
C ASN A 106 -16.43 26.14 2.33
N GLN A 107 -15.31 25.69 1.75
CA GLN A 107 -14.60 26.49 0.74
C GLN A 107 -15.41 26.40 -0.56
N PRO A 108 -15.67 27.50 -1.30
CA PRO A 108 -16.33 27.44 -2.61
C PRO A 108 -15.34 27.16 -3.77
N PRO A 109 -15.69 26.29 -4.74
CA PRO A 109 -16.85 25.38 -4.71
C PRO A 109 -16.68 24.37 -3.58
N ALA A 110 -17.80 23.99 -2.96
CA ALA A 110 -17.82 23.16 -1.77
C ALA A 110 -16.82 22.01 -1.91
N LEU A 111 -15.84 21.87 -1.00
CA LEU A 111 -14.90 20.74 -0.93
C LEU A 111 -15.59 19.35 -0.83
N TRP A 112 -16.92 19.35 -0.82
CA TRP A 112 -17.85 18.24 -0.69
C TRP A 112 -18.50 17.84 -2.02
N GLU A 113 -18.39 18.67 -3.06
CA GLU A 113 -18.72 18.30 -4.44
C GLU A 113 -17.63 17.35 -4.97
N GLU A 114 -17.97 16.50 -5.95
CA GLU A 114 -16.98 15.60 -6.55
C GLU A 114 -15.74 16.42 -6.94
N PRO A 115 -14.52 15.97 -6.57
CA PRO A 115 -13.33 16.73 -6.89
C PRO A 115 -13.29 16.97 -8.40
N VAL A 116 -13.13 18.24 -8.80
CA VAL A 116 -12.99 18.65 -10.21
C VAL A 116 -11.90 17.83 -10.90
N VAL A 117 -10.90 17.38 -10.15
CA VAL A 117 -9.87 16.46 -10.59
C VAL A 117 -10.06 15.09 -9.92
N LYS A 118 -10.56 14.12 -10.69
CA LYS A 118 -10.50 12.70 -10.29
C LYS A 118 -9.09 12.18 -10.55
N THR A 119 -8.36 11.87 -9.48
CA THR A 119 -7.05 11.19 -9.56
C THR A 119 -7.22 9.78 -9.04
N SER A 120 -6.72 8.79 -9.78
CA SER A 120 -6.66 7.42 -9.28
C SER A 120 -5.75 7.37 -8.05
N SER A 121 -6.28 6.90 -6.93
CA SER A 121 -5.48 6.68 -5.73
C SER A 121 -4.68 5.38 -5.84
N ILE A 122 -3.71 5.22 -4.94
CA ILE A 122 -3.01 3.95 -4.74
C ILE A 122 -3.97 2.80 -4.45
N SER A 123 -5.08 3.05 -3.75
CA SER A 123 -6.07 2.00 -3.47
C SER A 123 -6.81 1.57 -4.73
N THR A 124 -7.26 2.52 -5.56
CA THR A 124 -7.88 2.23 -6.85
C THR A 124 -6.92 1.49 -7.77
N TYR A 125 -5.67 1.95 -7.85
CA TYR A 125 -4.64 1.27 -8.63
C TYR A 125 -4.42 -0.19 -8.17
N LEU A 126 -4.32 -0.44 -6.87
CA LEU A 126 -4.14 -1.80 -6.34
C LEU A 126 -5.37 -2.68 -6.62
N HIS A 127 -6.58 -2.17 -6.35
CA HIS A 127 -7.84 -2.85 -6.64
C HIS A 127 -7.92 -3.28 -8.11
N ASP A 128 -7.68 -2.34 -9.04
CA ASP A 128 -7.76 -2.60 -10.49
C ASP A 128 -6.70 -3.61 -10.97
N ASN A 129 -5.67 -3.86 -10.17
CA ASN A 129 -4.61 -4.84 -10.42
C ASN A 129 -4.76 -6.12 -9.59
N GLY A 130 -5.95 -6.39 -9.05
CA GLY A 130 -6.30 -7.68 -8.45
C GLY A 130 -5.96 -7.82 -6.97
N TYR A 131 -5.63 -6.73 -6.27
CA TYR A 131 -5.54 -6.74 -4.81
C TYR A 131 -6.91 -6.61 -4.18
N THR A 132 -7.16 -7.36 -3.11
CA THR A 132 -8.23 -7.02 -2.17
C THR A 132 -7.81 -5.81 -1.35
N THR A 133 -8.65 -4.78 -1.33
CA THR A 133 -8.36 -3.47 -0.75
C THR A 133 -9.28 -3.18 0.42
N GLY A 134 -8.68 -2.78 1.55
CA GLY A 134 -9.39 -2.60 2.81
C GLY A 134 -8.97 -1.32 3.51
N ALA A 135 -9.93 -0.72 4.20
CA ALA A 135 -9.75 0.54 4.89
C ALA A 135 -10.45 0.51 6.25
N ILE A 136 -9.74 0.94 7.30
CA ILE A 136 -10.20 0.88 8.70
C ILE A 136 -10.15 2.31 9.27
N LEU A 137 -11.28 2.84 9.76
CA LEU A 137 -11.49 4.18 10.34
C LEU A 137 -11.53 5.37 9.36
N LYS A 138 -10.58 6.29 9.48
CA LYS A 138 -10.80 7.73 9.29
C LYS A 138 -10.73 8.12 7.80
N LEU A 139 -11.82 7.94 7.05
CA LEU A 139 -11.80 8.14 5.59
C LEU A 139 -12.91 9.02 4.99
N ARG A 140 -13.80 9.62 5.79
CA ARG A 140 -14.95 10.42 5.29
C ARG A 140 -14.62 11.49 4.24
N ARG A 141 -13.40 12.06 4.24
CA ARG A 141 -13.04 13.22 3.41
C ARG A 141 -12.19 12.88 2.17
N SER A 142 -11.84 11.61 1.97
CA SER A 142 -11.09 11.16 0.77
C SER A 142 -11.85 10.11 -0.03
N LYS A 143 -13.08 9.75 0.35
CA LYS A 143 -13.90 8.71 -0.32
C LYS A 143 -13.94 8.86 -1.84
N TYR A 144 -14.05 10.08 -2.36
CA TYR A 144 -14.16 10.34 -3.80
C TYR A 144 -12.88 10.05 -4.61
N LEU A 145 -11.76 9.75 -3.94
CA LEU A 145 -10.49 9.43 -4.60
C LEU A 145 -10.21 7.92 -4.61
N ASN A 146 -10.95 7.11 -3.84
CA ASN A 146 -10.52 5.77 -3.48
C ASN A 146 -11.57 4.71 -3.80
N THR A 147 -11.07 3.59 -4.31
CA THR A 147 -11.81 2.32 -4.36
C THR A 147 -11.33 1.44 -3.21
N TRP A 148 -12.28 0.87 -2.48
CA TRP A 148 -12.06 -0.07 -1.39
C TRP A 148 -13.09 -1.20 -1.50
N ASP A 149 -12.65 -2.46 -1.42
CA ASP A 149 -13.57 -3.61 -1.33
C ASP A 149 -14.27 -3.64 0.03
N THR A 150 -13.59 -3.18 1.08
CA THR A 150 -14.12 -3.14 2.44
C THR A 150 -13.70 -1.85 3.15
N GLU A 151 -14.67 -1.15 3.76
CA GLU A 151 -14.42 0.07 4.52
C GLU A 151 -15.14 0.00 5.89
N TYR A 152 -14.38 -0.06 6.97
CA TYR A 152 -14.91 -0.11 8.34
C TYR A 152 -14.96 1.30 8.95
N HIS A 153 -16.16 1.87 8.97
CA HIS A 153 -16.44 3.20 9.56
C HIS A 153 -16.87 3.16 11.02
N GLU A 154 -17.36 2.00 11.48
CA GLU A 154 -17.95 1.80 12.80
C GLU A 154 -17.28 0.63 13.51
N PHE A 155 -17.10 0.76 14.83
CA PHE A 155 -16.36 -0.23 15.61
C PHE A 155 -17.18 -0.84 16.74
N PRO A 156 -16.93 -2.11 17.07
CA PRO A 156 -17.73 -2.85 18.04
C PRO A 156 -17.57 -2.33 19.47
N PHE A 157 -16.49 -1.61 19.78
CA PHE A 157 -16.10 -1.26 21.14
C PHE A 157 -15.86 0.24 21.37
N GLY A 158 -16.22 1.12 20.41
CA GLY A 158 -15.93 2.55 20.45
C GLY A 158 -17.14 3.45 20.29
N VAL A 159 -16.99 4.73 20.67
CA VAL A 159 -17.96 5.80 20.39
C VAL A 159 -17.72 6.39 18.99
N GLY A 160 -18.25 5.72 17.97
CA GLY A 160 -18.27 6.21 16.59
C GLY A 160 -16.90 6.33 15.93
N TYR A 161 -16.73 7.36 15.08
CA TYR A 161 -15.58 7.54 14.18
C TYR A 161 -14.21 7.80 14.84
N HIS A 162 -14.20 7.97 16.17
CA HIS A 162 -12.99 8.26 16.95
C HIS A 162 -12.63 7.10 17.86
N ASP A 163 -12.95 5.87 17.46
CA ASP A 163 -12.54 4.72 18.23
C ASP A 163 -11.00 4.66 18.33
N ARG A 164 -10.52 4.66 19.58
CA ARG A 164 -9.10 4.54 19.93
C ARG A 164 -8.80 3.19 20.57
N ASN A 165 -9.77 2.27 20.61
CA ASN A 165 -9.64 0.98 21.25
C ASN A 165 -8.80 0.03 20.36
N PRO A 166 -7.62 -0.42 20.78
CA PRO A 166 -6.78 -1.32 19.97
C PRO A 166 -7.47 -2.63 19.59
N LYS A 167 -8.42 -3.12 20.41
CA LYS A 167 -9.19 -4.35 20.10
C LYS A 167 -10.10 -4.17 18.89
N SER A 168 -10.60 -2.96 18.67
CA SER A 168 -11.42 -2.60 17.54
C SER A 168 -10.63 -2.69 16.23
N PHE A 169 -9.42 -2.12 16.21
CA PHE A 169 -8.50 -2.26 15.07
C PHE A 169 -8.12 -3.71 14.83
N TYR A 170 -7.72 -4.44 15.88
CA TYR A 170 -7.38 -5.87 15.78
C TYR A 170 -8.52 -6.70 15.17
N THR A 171 -9.76 -6.48 15.64
CA THR A 171 -10.93 -7.21 15.16
C THR A 171 -11.18 -6.91 13.68
N ARG A 172 -11.20 -5.63 13.28
CA ARG A 172 -11.42 -5.27 11.87
C ARG A 172 -10.29 -5.68 10.94
N THR A 173 -9.05 -5.62 11.39
CA THR A 173 -7.91 -6.14 10.63
C THR A 173 -8.07 -7.65 10.44
N LYS A 174 -8.46 -8.39 11.49
CA LYS A 174 -8.68 -9.84 11.41
C LYS A 174 -9.88 -10.21 10.53
N ASP A 175 -10.93 -9.40 10.51
CA ASP A 175 -12.10 -9.63 9.65
C ASP A 175 -11.76 -9.41 8.16
N PHE A 176 -10.75 -8.59 7.86
CA PHE A 176 -10.33 -8.25 6.50
C PHE A 176 -9.33 -9.24 5.89
N ILE A 177 -8.41 -9.76 6.69
CA ILE A 177 -7.39 -10.75 6.27
C ILE A 177 -7.92 -12.18 6.29
#